data_AF-A0A856MJN0-F1
#
_entry.id   AF-A0A856MJN0-F1
#
_cell.length_a   1.000
_cell.length_b   1.000
_cell.length_c   1.000
_cell.angle_alpha   90.00
_cell.angle_beta   90.00
_cell.angle_gamma   90.00
#
_symmetry.space_group_name_H-M   'P 1'
#
loop_
_entity.id
_entity.type
_entity.pdbx_description
1 polymer ?
#
loop_
_entity_poly.entity_id
_entity_poly.type
_entity_poly.pdbx_seq_one_letter_code
_entity_poly.pdbx_strand_id
1 'polypeptide(L)' 'MDNKKGKGINVSTLRQVWSVVEQTHTNVLLRLNDADLVKQLLGELDRLIVLSGEETSSVSAYLYSRTALIRDLAQARLA' A
#
# COMPACT_ATOMS: atom_id res chain seq x y z
N MET A 1 12.98 21.03 21.80
CA MET A 1 13.35 19.69 21.28
C MET A 1 12.06 18.99 20.94
N ASP A 2 11.52 19.28 19.77
CA ASP A 2 10.25 18.71 19.30
C ASP A 2 10.43 17.22 19.00
N ASN A 3 9.80 16.41 19.84
CA ASN A 3 9.70 14.98 19.73
C ASN A 3 8.84 14.65 18.50
N LYS A 4 9.45 14.55 17.31
CA LYS A 4 8.82 13.99 16.11
C LYS A 4 8.55 12.50 16.32
N LYS A 5 7.53 12.18 17.12
CA LYS A 5 6.87 10.89 17.02
C LYS A 5 6.25 10.87 15.64
N GLY A 6 6.87 10.12 14.73
CA GLY A 6 6.39 10.01 13.37
C GLY A 6 4.91 9.63 13.41
N LYS A 7 4.06 10.38 12.70
CA LYS A 7 2.62 10.15 12.67
C LYS A 7 2.38 8.78 12.04
N GLY A 8 2.15 7.78 12.88
CA GLY A 8 1.90 6.41 12.44
C GLY A 8 0.68 6.32 11.52
N ILE A 9 0.62 5.27 10.70
CA ILE A 9 -0.49 5.04 9.78
C ILE A 9 -1.78 4.87 10.60
N ASN A 10 -2.80 5.66 10.29
CA ASN A 10 -4.09 5.55 10.94
C ASN A 10 -4.95 4.42 10.32
N VAL A 11 -5.94 3.95 11.08
CA VAL A 11 -6.82 2.84 10.66
C VAL A 11 -7.57 3.15 9.36
N SER A 12 -8.03 4.37 9.13
CA SER A 12 -8.71 4.74 7.89
C SER A 12 -7.81 4.58 6.67
N THR A 13 -6.56 5.05 6.74
CA THR A 13 -5.57 4.89 5.67
C THR A 13 -5.25 3.42 5.43
N LEU A 14 -5.10 2.61 6.48
CA LEU A 14 -4.90 1.15 6.33
C LEU A 14 -6.07 0.48 5.61
N ARG A 15 -7.31 0.85 5.92
CA ARG A 15 -8.49 0.34 5.20
C ARG A 15 -8.45 0.74 3.73
N GLN A 16 -8.05 1.97 3.41
CA GLN A 16 -7.93 2.41 2.02
C GLN A 16 -6.82 1.66 1.28
N VAL A 17 -5.68 1.39 1.92
CA VAL A 17 -4.61 0.54 1.35
C VAL A 17 -5.17 -0.82 0.93
N TRP A 18 -5.89 -1.50 1.82
CA TRP A 18 -6.43 -2.82 1.51
C TRP A 18 -7.56 -2.77 0.49
N SER A 19 -8.39 -1.72 0.51
CA SER A 19 -9.40 -1.46 -0.53
C SER A 19 -8.75 -1.32 -1.93
N VAL A 20 -7.65 -0.58 -2.05
CA VAL A 20 -6.88 -0.46 -3.29
C VAL A 20 -6.32 -1.82 -3.73
N VAL A 21 -5.76 -2.60 -2.81
CA VAL A 21 -5.25 -3.96 -3.10
C VAL A 21 -6.37 -4.89 -3.57
N GLU A 22 -7.57 -4.79 -2.99
CA GLU A 22 -8.74 -5.58 -3.39
C GLU A 22 -9.26 -5.22 -4.78
N GLN A 23 -9.24 -3.94 -5.14
CA GLN A 23 -9.71 -3.44 -6.43
C GLN A 23 -8.66 -3.58 -7.54
N THR A 24 -7.38 -3.71 -7.19
CA THR A 24 -6.30 -3.88 -8.17
C THR A 24 -6.35 -5.27 -8.80
N HIS A 25 -6.33 -5.33 -10.13
CA HIS A 25 -6.36 -6.57 -10.88
C HIS A 25 -5.17 -7.48 -10.52
N THR A 26 -5.44 -8.78 -10.30
CA THR A 26 -4.46 -9.77 -9.83
C THR A 26 -3.19 -9.83 -10.70
N ASN A 27 -3.34 -9.72 -12.02
CA ASN A 27 -2.22 -9.65 -12.97
C ASN A 27 -1.21 -8.52 -12.66
N VAL A 28 -1.68 -7.35 -12.21
CA VAL A 28 -0.80 -6.23 -11.81
C VAL A 28 -0.09 -6.57 -10.50
N LEU A 29 -0.82 -7.13 -9.53
CA LEU A 29 -0.28 -7.51 -8.22
C LEU A 29 0.81 -8.60 -8.33
N LEU A 30 0.68 -9.51 -9.29
CA LEU A 30 1.57 -10.68 -9.44
C LEU A 30 2.78 -10.43 -10.36
N ARG A 31 2.65 -9.57 -11.38
CA ARG A 31 3.72 -9.39 -12.40
C ARG A 31 4.74 -8.31 -12.06
N LEU A 32 4.38 -7.35 -11.22
CA LEU A 32 5.29 -6.28 -10.83
C LEU A 32 6.31 -6.78 -9.78
N ASN A 33 7.54 -6.28 -9.87
CA ASN A 33 8.48 -6.39 -8.75
C ASN A 33 7.98 -5.55 -7.56
N ASP A 34 8.58 -5.74 -6.39
CA ASP A 34 8.12 -5.10 -5.15
C ASP A 34 8.11 -3.58 -5.25
N ALA A 35 9.14 -2.97 -5.87
CA ALA A 35 9.23 -1.53 -5.98
C ALA A 35 8.13 -0.94 -6.88
N ASP A 36 7.91 -1.56 -8.04
CA ASP A 36 6.88 -1.12 -8.98
C ASP A 36 5.48 -1.38 -8.44
N LEU A 37 5.27 -2.49 -7.72
CA LEU A 37 4.02 -2.81 -7.05
C LEU A 37 3.68 -1.76 -5.98
N VAL A 38 4.64 -1.45 -5.10
CA VAL A 38 4.44 -0.42 -4.06
C VAL A 38 4.16 0.93 -4.68
N LYS A 39 4.91 1.32 -5.73
CA LYS A 39 4.69 2.58 -6.46
C LYS A 39 3.28 2.64 -7.08
N GLN A 40 2.83 1.55 -7.70
CA GLN A 40 1.49 1.48 -8.28
C GLN A 40 0.40 1.65 -7.22
N LEU A 41 0.46 0.87 -6.13
CA LEU A 41 -0.55 0.91 -5.06
C LEU A 41 -0.56 2.27 -4.34
N LEU A 42 0.61 2.86 -4.11
CA LEU A 42 0.73 4.18 -3.51
C LEU A 42 0.16 5.28 -4.42
N GLY A 43 0.37 5.17 -5.73
CA GLY A 43 -0.21 6.08 -6.71
C GLY A 43 -1.73 5.98 -6.84
N GLU A 44 -2.31 4.77 -6.72
CA GLU A 44 -3.77 4.62 -6.64
C GLU A 44 -4.31 5.19 -5.32
N LEU A 45 -3.60 4.97 -4.21
CA LEU A 45 -4.03 5.46 -2.90
C LEU A 45 -4.01 6.99 -2.83
N ASP A 46 -2.98 7.64 -3.37
CA ASP A 46 -2.84 9.10 -3.37
C ASP A 46 -3.94 9.77 -4.23
N ARG A 47 -4.50 9.06 -5.21
CA ARG A 47 -5.68 9.51 -5.98
C ARG A 47 -6.97 9.47 -5.16
N LEU A 48 -7.05 8.64 -4.12
CA LEU A 48 -8.23 8.52 -3.25
C LEU A 48 -8.14 9.41 -2.02
N ILE A 49 -6.95 9.54 -1.44
CA ILE A 49 -6.68 10.33 -0.24
C ILE A 49 -5.37 11.10 -0.42
N VAL A 50 -5.38 12.40 -0.09
CA VAL A 50 -4.16 13.21 -0.12
C VAL A 50 -3.28 12.79 1.05
N LEU A 51 -2.12 12.19 0.76
CA LEU A 51 -1.14 11.80 1.76
C LEU A 51 -0.10 12.92 1.94
N SER A 52 0.25 13.24 3.19
CA SER A 52 1.44 14.03 3.46
C SER A 52 2.71 13.23 3.15
N GLY A 53 3.85 13.89 2.89
CA GLY A 53 5.10 13.19 2.58
C GLY A 53 5.57 12.18 3.66
N GLU A 54 5.21 12.44 4.92
CA GLU A 54 5.46 11.51 6.03
C GLU A 54 4.52 10.29 6.01
N GLU A 55 3.23 10.50 5.73
CA GLU A 55 2.26 9.42 5.56
C GLU A 55 2.61 8.58 4.33
N THR A 56 3.00 9.19 3.22
CA THR A 56 3.48 8.52 2.02
C THR A 56 4.68 7.62 2.32
N SER A 57 5.66 8.11 3.09
CA SER A 57 6.83 7.33 3.49
C SER A 57 6.45 6.15 4.40
N SER A 58 5.54 6.39 5.34
CA SER A 58 5.06 5.36 6.27
C SER A 58 4.25 4.27 5.56
N VAL A 59 3.33 4.65 4.68
CA VAL A 59 2.52 3.73 3.88
C VAL A 59 3.39 2.94 2.91
N SER A 60 4.37 3.58 2.25
CA SER A 60 5.33 2.90 1.38
C SER A 60 6.08 1.81 2.14
N ALA A 61 6.67 2.13 3.30
CA ALA A 61 7.35 1.15 4.14
C ALA A 61 6.43 -0.01 4.58
N TYR A 62 5.18 0.31 4.93
CA TYR A 62 4.18 -0.71 5.26
C TYR A 62 3.86 -1.63 4.08
N LEU A 63 3.63 -1.07 2.88
CA LEU A 63 3.37 -1.85 1.67
C LEU A 63 4.54 -2.78 1.32
N TYR A 64 5.78 -2.30 1.41
CA TYR A 64 6.98 -3.13 1.24
C TYR A 64 6.98 -4.31 2.21
N SER A 65 6.61 -4.11 3.47
CA SER A 65 6.53 -5.18 4.47
C SER A 65 5.38 -6.17 4.26
N ARG A 66 4.53 -5.96 3.25
CA ARG A 66 3.31 -6.73 2.96
C ARG A 66 3.21 -7.23 1.52
N THR A 67 4.24 -7.05 0.69
CA THR A 67 4.23 -7.48 -0.72
C THR A 67 3.96 -8.97 -0.87
N ALA A 68 4.56 -9.81 -0.02
CA ALA A 68 4.29 -11.26 0.01
C ALA A 68 2.80 -11.56 0.24
N LEU A 69 2.20 -10.98 1.30
CA LEU A 69 0.79 -11.18 1.61
C LEU A 69 -0.14 -10.67 0.49
N ILE A 70 0.20 -9.53 -0.13
CA ILE A 70 -0.55 -8.99 -1.26
C ILE A 70 -0.54 -9.98 -2.43
N ARG A 71 0.60 -10.62 -2.71
CA ARG A 71 0.71 -11.64 -3.76
C ARG A 71 -0.04 -12.92 -3.40
N ASP A 72 0.03 -13.37 -2.15
CA ASP A 72 -0.72 -14.54 -1.68
C ASP A 72 -2.23 -14.32 -1.83
N LEU A 73 -2.73 -13.13 -1.47
CA LEU A 73 -4.13 -12.74 -1.68
C LEU A 73 -4.49 -12.69 -3.17
N ALA A 74 -3.62 -12.15 -4.02
CA ALA A 74 -3.85 -12.11 -5.46
C ALA A 74 -3.89 -13.52 -6.07
N GLN A 75 -3.03 -14.42 -5.61
CA GLN A 75 -2.99 -15.81 -6.04
C GLN A 75 -4.25 -16.56 -5.60
N ALA A 76 -4.73 -16.33 -4.37
CA ALA A 76 -5.96 -16.94 -3.86
C ALA A 76 -7.21 -16.51 -4.66
N ARG A 77 -7.22 -15.31 -5.25
CA ARG A 77 -8.31 -14.83 -6.12
C ARG A 77 -8.33 -15.49 -7.50
N LEU A 78 -7.25 -16.17 -7.90
CA LEU A 78 -7.18 -16.91 -9.17
C LEU A 78 -7.66 -18.37 -9.05
N ALA A 79 -7.94 -18.83 -7.82
CA ALA A 79 -8.37 -20.20 -7.53
C ALA A 79 -9.86 -20.41 -7.78
#